data_AF-A0ABD5PIJ8-F1
#
_entry.id   AF-A0ABD5PIJ8-F1
#
_cell.length_a   1.000
_cell.length_b   1.000
_cell.length_c   1.000
_cell.angle_alpha   90.00
_cell.angle_beta   90.00
_cell.angle_gamma   90.00
#
_symmetry.space_group_name_H-M   'P 1'
#
loop_
_entity.id
_entity.type
_entity.pdbx_description
1 polymer ?
#
loop_
_entity_poly.entity_id
_entity_poly.type
_entity_poly.pdbx_seq_one_letter_code
_entity_poly.pdbx_strand_id
1 'polypeptide(L)'
;MAHTTASACSYRYQTLSHTQPADTVDVPRTDPDGCPHPAADGEDDRCLFHATEREFPPAALTESFIDSVKSPERDATFAGGRLGDLDLSNRVLDTSDGEPIDLRGVTIDGSIDLTGAIVNVPLLLGNAALTGALEGERSTFEAPVDLAGTSVEKGVYLHNATFESGIAANGFEVASLMRVRSRPLVR
;
A
#
# COMPACT_ATOMS: atom_id res chain seq x y z
N MET A 1 -14.32 -20.28 29.69
CA MET A 1 -14.72 -19.53 28.50
C MET A 1 -13.69 -19.85 27.44
N ALA A 2 -14.08 -20.55 26.38
CA ALA A 2 -13.15 -20.91 25.31
C ALA A 2 -12.82 -19.66 24.51
N HIS A 3 -11.53 -19.31 24.40
CA HIS A 3 -11.09 -18.36 23.40
C HIS A 3 -11.28 -19.04 22.05
N THR A 4 -12.34 -18.68 21.33
CA THR A 4 -12.41 -18.97 19.89
C THR A 4 -11.27 -18.20 19.26
N THR A 5 -10.19 -18.89 18.89
CA THR A 5 -9.15 -18.31 18.03
C THR A 5 -9.84 -17.86 16.75
N ALA A 6 -9.81 -16.56 16.45
CA ALA A 6 -10.31 -16.06 15.17
C ALA A 6 -9.62 -16.83 14.04
N SER A 7 -10.40 -17.37 13.11
CA SER A 7 -9.85 -18.06 11.93
C SER A 7 -9.04 -17.09 11.09
N ALA A 8 -7.99 -17.56 10.42
CA ALA A 8 -7.23 -16.72 9.48
C ALA A 8 -8.05 -16.40 8.23
N CYS A 9 -7.78 -15.27 7.59
CA CYS A 9 -8.35 -14.91 6.30
C CYS A 9 -7.96 -15.95 5.23
N SER A 10 -8.93 -16.45 4.48
CA SER A 10 -8.72 -17.44 3.41
C SER A 10 -8.18 -16.83 2.11
N TYR A 11 -7.94 -15.51 2.06
CA TYR A 11 -7.49 -14.83 0.84
C TYR A 11 -6.08 -15.22 0.45
N ARG A 12 -5.93 -15.59 -0.82
CA ARG A 12 -4.65 -15.89 -1.46
C ARG A 12 -4.49 -14.95 -2.63
N TYR A 13 -3.51 -14.07 -2.52
CA TYR A 13 -3.16 -13.18 -3.61
C TYR A 13 -2.61 -13.99 -4.78
N GLN A 14 -3.11 -13.73 -5.98
CA GLN A 14 -2.57 -14.24 -7.22
C GLN A 14 -2.46 -13.06 -8.17
N THR A 15 -1.24 -12.73 -8.59
CA THR A 15 -1.08 -11.68 -9.59
C THR A 15 -1.67 -12.16 -10.92
N LEU A 16 -2.66 -11.41 -11.42
CA LEU A 16 -3.19 -11.59 -12.78
C LEU A 16 -2.43 -10.72 -13.80
N SER A 17 -1.58 -9.82 -13.32
CA SER A 17 -0.75 -8.96 -14.15
C SER A 17 0.66 -9.53 -14.29
N HIS A 18 1.24 -9.33 -15.47
CA HIS A 18 2.62 -9.71 -15.79
C HIS A 18 3.61 -8.57 -15.61
N THR A 19 3.15 -7.36 -15.24
CA THR A 19 4.03 -6.22 -15.02
C THR A 19 4.77 -6.40 -13.69
N GLN A 20 6.08 -6.56 -13.80
CA GLN A 20 7.02 -6.67 -12.68
C GLN A 20 7.84 -5.39 -12.56
N PRO A 21 8.28 -4.98 -11.36
CA PRO A 21 9.17 -3.83 -11.21
C PRO A 21 10.45 -4.02 -12.01
N ALA A 22 10.91 -2.94 -12.63
CA ALA A 22 12.16 -2.93 -13.38
C ALA A 22 13.35 -3.28 -12.48
N ASP A 23 14.21 -4.20 -12.92
CA ASP A 23 15.38 -4.69 -12.18
C ASP A 23 16.42 -3.60 -11.85
N THR A 24 16.28 -2.39 -12.41
CA THR A 24 17.14 -1.24 -12.09
C THR A 24 16.89 -0.66 -10.69
N VAL A 25 15.77 -1.00 -10.06
CA VAL A 25 15.43 -0.63 -8.69
C VAL A 25 15.33 -1.92 -7.89
N ASP A 26 16.04 -2.00 -6.77
CA ASP A 26 16.09 -3.20 -5.91
C ASP A 26 14.81 -3.32 -5.07
N VAL A 27 13.69 -3.57 -5.74
CA VAL A 27 12.40 -3.80 -5.09
C VAL A 27 12.38 -5.23 -4.55
N PRO A 28 12.09 -5.43 -3.25
CA PRO A 28 11.98 -6.77 -2.69
C PRO A 28 10.84 -7.54 -3.37
N ARG A 29 11.13 -8.80 -3.71
CA ARG A 29 10.13 -9.71 -4.25
C ARG A 29 9.47 -10.42 -3.09
N THR A 30 8.19 -10.16 -2.87
CA THR A 30 7.37 -10.91 -1.91
C THR A 30 6.64 -12.02 -2.66
N ASP A 31 6.90 -13.28 -2.30
CA ASP A 31 6.12 -14.41 -2.82
C ASP A 31 4.70 -14.37 -2.21
N PRO A 32 3.63 -14.75 -2.95
CA PRO A 32 2.28 -14.70 -2.39
C PRO A 32 1.94 -15.97 -1.60
N ASP A 33 1.86 -15.88 -0.27
CA ASP A 33 1.45 -17.00 0.60
C ASP A 33 0.27 -16.67 1.54
N GLY A 34 -0.69 -15.89 1.05
CA GLY A 34 -1.97 -15.67 1.73
C GLY A 34 -1.99 -14.52 2.74
N CYS A 35 -3.20 -14.12 3.10
CA CYS A 35 -3.45 -12.99 3.98
C CYS A 35 -3.18 -13.38 5.45
N PRO A 36 -2.31 -12.66 6.19
CA PRO A 36 -1.98 -12.97 7.59
C PRO A 36 -3.02 -12.39 8.57
N HIS A 37 -4.00 -11.65 8.07
CA HIS A 37 -5.00 -11.00 8.92
C HIS A 37 -6.03 -12.02 9.41
N PRO A 38 -6.50 -11.90 10.66
CA PRO A 38 -7.63 -12.68 11.12
C PRO A 38 -8.85 -12.36 10.24
N ALA A 39 -9.64 -13.39 9.96
CA ALA A 39 -10.97 -13.22 9.41
C ALA A 39 -11.80 -12.34 10.36
N ALA A 40 -12.69 -11.55 9.80
CA ALA A 40 -13.60 -10.75 10.61
C ALA A 40 -14.58 -11.68 11.35
N ASP A 41 -15.05 -11.23 12.52
CA ASP A 41 -16.05 -11.98 13.28
C ASP A 41 -17.32 -12.20 12.43
N GLY A 42 -17.78 -13.45 12.27
CA GLY A 42 -18.96 -13.79 11.49
C GLY A 42 -18.83 -15.10 10.71
N GLU A 43 -19.66 -15.27 9.69
CA GLU A 43 -19.60 -16.40 8.75
C GLU A 43 -18.58 -16.19 7.62
N ASP A 44 -18.00 -14.99 7.51
CA ASP A 44 -17.02 -14.65 6.47
C ASP A 44 -15.63 -15.17 6.85
N ASP A 45 -15.01 -15.92 5.94
CA ASP A 45 -13.62 -16.37 6.05
C ASP A 45 -12.62 -15.29 5.59
N ARG A 46 -13.05 -14.02 5.53
CA ARG A 46 -12.27 -12.88 5.02
C ARG A 46 -11.99 -11.85 6.11
N CYS A 47 -10.80 -11.24 6.07
CA CYS A 47 -10.47 -10.11 6.94
C CYS A 47 -11.14 -8.81 6.49
N LEU A 48 -10.96 -7.75 7.28
CA LEU A 48 -11.44 -6.40 6.97
C LEU A 48 -11.03 -5.92 5.56
N PHE A 49 -9.83 -6.25 5.09
CA PHE A 49 -9.28 -5.78 3.81
C PHE A 49 -9.71 -6.63 2.60
N HIS A 50 -10.30 -7.81 2.81
CA HIS A 50 -10.72 -8.74 1.74
C HIS A 50 -12.21 -9.06 1.76
N ALA A 51 -12.99 -8.43 2.65
CA ALA A 51 -14.43 -8.57 2.69
C ALA A 51 -15.09 -7.84 1.49
N THR A 52 -16.10 -8.47 0.89
CA THR A 52 -16.74 -7.99 -0.35
C THR A 52 -17.80 -6.91 -0.15
N GLU A 53 -18.44 -6.85 1.01
CA GLU A 53 -19.58 -5.96 1.28
C GLU A 53 -19.41 -5.24 2.61
N ARG A 54 -18.93 -3.99 2.60
CA ARG A 54 -18.77 -3.21 3.83
C ARG A 54 -18.94 -1.70 3.63
N GLU A 55 -19.86 -1.12 4.39
CA GLU A 55 -19.93 0.32 4.69
C GLU A 55 -19.08 0.60 5.93
N PHE A 56 -17.76 0.69 5.79
CA PHE A 56 -16.90 1.15 6.89
C PHE A 56 -16.56 2.63 6.72
N PRO A 57 -16.61 3.44 7.79
CA PRO A 57 -16.08 4.79 7.75
C PRO A 57 -14.58 4.75 7.40
N PRO A 58 -14.09 5.55 6.44
CA PRO A 58 -12.69 5.51 5.99
C PRO A 58 -11.65 5.62 7.12
N ALA A 59 -11.93 6.40 8.16
CA ALA A 59 -11.04 6.57 9.32
C ALA A 59 -10.79 5.26 10.08
N ALA A 60 -11.80 4.41 10.25
CA ALA A 60 -11.65 3.13 10.96
C ALA A 60 -10.78 2.14 10.16
N LEU A 61 -10.87 2.21 8.82
CA LEU A 61 -10.02 1.42 7.93
C LEU A 61 -8.57 1.89 7.99
N THR A 62 -8.34 3.21 7.95
CA THR A 62 -6.99 3.80 8.03
C THR A 62 -6.31 3.42 9.34
N GLU A 63 -6.99 3.52 10.49
CA GLU A 63 -6.41 3.12 11.77
C GLU A 63 -6.16 1.61 11.83
N SER A 64 -7.08 0.77 11.32
CA SER A 64 -6.86 -0.69 11.23
C SER A 64 -5.66 -1.06 10.34
N PHE A 65 -5.45 -0.30 9.25
CA PHE A 65 -4.29 -0.43 8.37
C PHE A 65 -3.00 -0.07 9.12
N ILE A 66 -2.97 1.09 9.79
CA ILE A 66 -1.80 1.56 10.55
C ILE A 66 -1.46 0.58 11.69
N ASP A 67 -2.45 0.09 12.42
CA ASP A 67 -2.26 -0.89 13.49
C ASP A 67 -1.67 -2.19 12.96
N SER A 68 -2.08 -2.59 11.76
CA SER A 68 -1.55 -3.77 11.09
C SER A 68 -0.11 -3.56 10.63
N VAL A 69 0.21 -2.40 10.04
CA VAL A 69 1.59 -2.03 9.63
C VAL A 69 2.56 -2.04 10.80
N LYS A 70 2.12 -1.59 11.99
CA LYS A 70 2.95 -1.52 13.19
C LYS A 70 3.01 -2.82 13.98
N SER A 71 2.23 -3.83 13.61
CA SER A 71 2.12 -5.07 14.38
C SER A 71 3.40 -5.91 14.23
N PRO A 72 4.07 -6.30 15.32
CA PRO A 72 5.22 -7.20 15.23
C PRO A 72 4.84 -8.67 15.08
N GLU A 73 3.56 -8.98 15.13
CA GLU A 73 3.05 -10.35 15.10
C GLU A 73 2.55 -10.75 13.70
N ARG A 74 2.47 -9.79 12.77
CA ARG A 74 1.83 -9.99 11.47
C ARG A 74 2.48 -9.10 10.41
N ASP A 75 2.78 -9.68 9.26
CA ASP A 75 3.33 -8.96 8.12
C ASP A 75 2.37 -7.86 7.64
N ALA A 76 2.94 -6.74 7.18
CA ALA A 76 2.21 -5.61 6.62
C ALA A 76 1.72 -5.87 5.18
N THR A 77 1.11 -7.02 4.94
CA THR A 77 0.58 -7.40 3.63
C THR A 77 -0.94 -7.28 3.54
N PHE A 78 -1.37 -6.62 2.47
CA PHE A 78 -2.75 -6.29 2.11
C PHE A 78 -3.00 -6.60 0.63
N ALA A 79 -2.12 -7.41 0.02
CA ALA A 79 -2.13 -7.67 -1.40
C ALA A 79 -3.51 -8.19 -1.88
N GLY A 80 -3.97 -7.63 -3.00
CA GLY A 80 -5.27 -7.95 -3.60
C GLY A 80 -6.49 -7.52 -2.78
N GLY A 81 -6.31 -6.73 -1.72
CA GLY A 81 -7.39 -6.20 -0.90
C GLY A 81 -8.20 -5.11 -1.59
N ARG A 82 -9.29 -4.69 -0.93
CA ARG A 82 -10.06 -3.49 -1.27
C ARG A 82 -10.05 -2.54 -0.08
N LEU A 83 -9.65 -1.29 -0.34
CA LEU A 83 -9.58 -0.22 0.65
C LEU A 83 -10.29 1.03 0.13
N GLY A 84 -10.75 1.88 1.05
CA GLY A 84 -11.20 3.24 0.73
C GLY A 84 -10.03 4.22 0.81
N ASP A 85 -10.32 5.51 1.04
CA ASP A 85 -9.27 6.51 1.28
C ASP A 85 -8.33 6.13 2.43
N LEU A 86 -7.03 6.35 2.22
CA LEU A 86 -5.97 6.16 3.20
C LEU A 86 -5.28 7.49 3.49
N ASP A 87 -5.57 8.09 4.65
CA ASP A 87 -4.85 9.27 5.14
C ASP A 87 -3.65 8.85 5.99
N LEU A 88 -2.48 8.91 5.37
CA LEU A 88 -1.19 8.60 5.97
C LEU A 88 -0.33 9.87 6.10
N SER A 89 -0.96 11.05 6.00
CA SER A 89 -0.27 12.33 5.98
C SER A 89 0.47 12.59 7.31
N ASN A 90 1.67 13.15 7.20
CA ASN A 90 2.55 13.51 8.32
C ASN A 90 2.88 12.33 9.26
N ARG A 91 2.82 11.08 8.77
CA ARG A 91 3.15 9.89 9.55
C ARG A 91 4.50 9.31 9.17
N VAL A 92 5.10 8.61 10.11
CA VAL A 92 6.24 7.72 9.85
C VAL A 92 5.68 6.31 9.65
N LEU A 93 5.91 5.75 8.47
CA LEU A 93 5.53 4.39 8.09
C LEU A 93 6.76 3.50 8.16
N ASP A 94 6.69 2.54 9.08
CA ASP A 94 7.76 1.61 9.39
C ASP A 94 7.12 0.31 9.87
N THR A 95 7.76 -0.82 9.59
CA THR A 95 7.38 -2.15 10.09
C THR A 95 8.38 -2.59 11.14
N SER A 96 7.97 -3.49 12.04
CA SER A 96 8.82 -3.86 13.18
C SER A 96 10.10 -4.62 12.81
N ASP A 97 10.10 -5.24 11.63
CA ASP A 97 11.13 -6.11 11.07
C ASP A 97 11.79 -5.52 9.81
N GLY A 98 11.34 -4.34 9.36
CA GLY A 98 11.80 -3.70 8.14
C GLY A 98 11.23 -4.31 6.86
N GLU A 99 10.28 -5.27 6.99
CA GLU A 99 9.63 -5.89 5.85
C GLU A 99 8.71 -4.90 5.11
N PRO A 100 8.42 -5.14 3.82
CA PRO A 100 7.63 -4.22 3.01
C PRO A 100 6.20 -4.00 3.51
N ILE A 101 5.67 -2.81 3.24
CA ILE A 101 4.22 -2.59 3.21
C ILE A 101 3.72 -3.06 1.84
N ASP A 102 3.10 -4.24 1.80
CA ASP A 102 2.67 -4.90 0.56
C ASP A 102 1.21 -4.59 0.24
N LEU A 103 1.01 -3.69 -0.72
CA LEU A 103 -0.27 -3.27 -1.29
C LEU A 103 -0.41 -3.72 -2.74
N ARG A 104 0.32 -4.75 -3.19
CA ARG A 104 0.27 -5.18 -4.59
C ARG A 104 -1.13 -5.63 -5.00
N GLY A 105 -1.57 -5.23 -6.18
CA GLY A 105 -2.88 -5.59 -6.72
C GLY A 105 -4.08 -5.07 -5.91
N VAL A 106 -3.87 -4.17 -4.95
CA VAL A 106 -4.95 -3.61 -4.15
C VAL A 106 -5.86 -2.73 -5.00
N THR A 107 -7.16 -2.74 -4.73
CA THR A 107 -8.09 -1.73 -5.24
C THR A 107 -8.35 -0.70 -4.16
N ILE A 108 -8.09 0.57 -4.45
CA ILE A 108 -8.37 1.69 -3.56
C ILE A 108 -9.49 2.52 -4.18
N ASP A 109 -10.68 2.40 -3.59
CA ASP A 109 -11.86 3.18 -3.92
C ASP A 109 -11.75 4.59 -3.28
N GLY A 110 -10.66 5.29 -3.58
CA GLY A 110 -10.26 6.54 -2.95
C GLY A 110 -8.82 6.93 -3.25
N SER A 111 -8.29 7.85 -2.47
CA SER A 111 -6.91 8.35 -2.56
C SER A 111 -5.99 7.71 -1.52
N ILE A 112 -4.69 7.73 -1.80
CA ILE A 112 -3.65 7.61 -0.77
C ILE A 112 -3.03 8.99 -0.55
N ASP A 113 -3.10 9.51 0.67
CA ASP A 113 -2.41 10.74 1.07
C ASP A 113 -1.19 10.43 1.95
N LEU A 114 0.00 10.62 1.37
CA LEU A 114 1.31 10.51 2.02
C LEU A 114 1.95 11.90 2.21
N THR A 115 1.18 12.98 2.18
CA THR A 115 1.70 14.34 2.31
C THR A 115 2.48 14.51 3.62
N GLY A 116 3.77 14.86 3.52
CA GLY A 116 4.67 15.00 4.67
C GLY A 116 5.03 13.68 5.37
N ALA A 117 4.67 12.53 4.80
CA ALA A 117 5.00 11.23 5.38
C ALA A 117 6.49 10.88 5.20
N ILE A 118 7.02 10.08 6.12
CA ILE A 118 8.33 9.43 5.99
C ILE A 118 8.07 7.93 5.91
N VAL A 119 8.52 7.29 4.84
CA VAL A 119 8.33 5.86 4.60
C VAL A 119 9.70 5.19 4.63
N ASN A 120 9.97 4.47 5.72
CA ASN A 120 11.29 3.87 6.00
C ASN A 120 11.48 2.51 5.31
N VAL A 121 10.38 1.84 5.00
CA VAL A 121 10.34 0.47 4.47
C VAL A 121 9.82 0.44 3.04
N PRO A 122 10.10 -0.61 2.26
CA PRO A 122 9.65 -0.69 0.88
C PRO A 122 8.12 -0.58 0.79
N LEU A 123 7.64 0.28 -0.12
CA LEU A 123 6.20 0.46 -0.36
C LEU A 123 5.84 -0.19 -1.70
N LEU A 124 5.14 -1.31 -1.64
CA LEU A 124 4.82 -2.10 -2.83
C LEU A 124 3.38 -1.85 -3.28
N LEU A 125 3.21 -1.06 -4.34
CA LEU A 125 1.92 -0.75 -4.96
C LEU A 125 1.79 -1.38 -6.34
N GLY A 126 2.69 -2.29 -6.72
CA GLY A 126 2.68 -2.93 -8.03
C GLY A 126 1.31 -3.50 -8.40
N ASN A 127 0.80 -3.11 -9.57
CA ASN A 127 -0.50 -3.50 -10.10
C ASN A 127 -1.72 -3.06 -9.26
N ALA A 128 -1.56 -2.12 -8.33
CA ALA A 128 -2.67 -1.50 -7.61
C ALA A 128 -3.51 -0.60 -8.53
N ALA A 129 -4.77 -0.38 -8.18
CA ALA A 129 -5.68 0.52 -8.87
C ALA A 129 -6.28 1.53 -7.89
N LEU A 130 -6.10 2.83 -8.14
CA LEU A 130 -6.62 3.92 -7.33
C LEU A 130 -7.65 4.71 -8.15
N THR A 131 -8.90 4.76 -7.68
CA THR A 131 -9.93 5.64 -8.28
C THR A 131 -9.76 7.11 -7.86
N GLY A 132 -8.96 7.35 -6.81
CA GLY A 132 -8.56 8.67 -6.35
C GLY A 132 -7.19 9.10 -6.87
N ALA A 133 -6.49 9.88 -6.03
CA ALA A 133 -5.17 10.40 -6.29
C ALA A 133 -4.10 9.70 -5.44
N LEU A 134 -2.86 9.74 -5.91
CA LEU A 134 -1.68 9.43 -5.10
C LEU A 134 -0.98 10.75 -4.74
N GLU A 135 -1.07 11.14 -3.48
CA GLU A 135 -0.52 12.40 -2.96
C GLU A 135 0.68 12.12 -2.07
N GLY A 136 1.79 12.82 -2.29
CA GLY A 136 3.05 12.66 -1.56
C GLY A 136 3.82 13.96 -1.51
N GLU A 137 3.14 15.09 -1.35
CA GLU A 137 3.81 16.38 -1.25
C GLU A 137 4.70 16.40 0.00
N ARG A 138 5.98 16.77 -0.15
CA ARG A 138 7.00 16.81 0.92
C ARG A 138 7.21 15.47 1.64
N SER A 139 6.85 14.34 1.03
CA SER A 139 7.14 13.04 1.61
C SER A 139 8.59 12.61 1.37
N THR A 140 9.09 11.71 2.21
CA THR A 140 10.41 11.07 2.03
C THR A 140 10.23 9.56 2.00
N PHE A 141 10.79 8.91 0.98
CA PHE A 141 10.83 7.46 0.86
C PHE A 141 12.29 7.03 0.98
N GLU A 142 12.64 6.42 2.12
CA GLU A 142 14.00 5.96 2.40
C GLU A 142 14.29 4.63 1.68
N ALA A 143 13.25 3.82 1.50
CA ALA A 143 13.29 2.54 0.81
C ALA A 143 12.61 2.59 -0.58
N PRO A 144 12.83 1.55 -1.44
CA PRO A 144 12.27 1.51 -2.79
C PRO A 144 10.75 1.59 -2.82
N VAL A 145 10.23 2.27 -3.84
CA VAL A 145 8.79 2.33 -4.13
C VAL A 145 8.50 1.59 -5.43
N ASP A 146 7.55 0.65 -5.39
CA ASP A 146 7.06 -0.06 -6.56
C ASP A 146 5.69 0.46 -6.98
N LEU A 147 5.62 1.03 -8.18
CA LEU A 147 4.42 1.50 -8.88
C LEU A 147 4.24 0.76 -10.23
N ALA A 148 4.93 -0.37 -10.42
CA ALA A 148 4.92 -1.06 -11.69
C ALA A 148 3.51 -1.60 -12.00
N GLY A 149 2.94 -1.20 -13.14
CA GLY A 149 1.58 -1.58 -13.53
C GLY A 149 0.47 -0.93 -12.70
N THR A 150 0.79 -0.01 -11.79
CA THR A 150 -0.22 0.71 -10.99
C THR A 150 -1.02 1.67 -11.88
N SER A 151 -2.32 1.83 -11.62
CA SER A 151 -3.17 2.83 -12.27
C SER A 151 -3.74 3.83 -11.27
N VAL A 152 -3.74 5.11 -11.64
CA VAL A 152 -4.28 6.19 -10.81
C VAL A 152 -5.20 7.10 -11.65
N GLU A 153 -6.46 7.22 -11.25
CA GLU A 153 -7.46 7.93 -12.04
C GLU A 153 -7.38 9.46 -11.91
N LYS A 154 -7.30 10.00 -10.69
CA LYS A 154 -7.42 11.46 -10.45
C LYS A 154 -6.10 12.22 -10.46
N GLY A 155 -4.97 11.53 -10.47
CA GLY A 155 -3.66 12.13 -10.65
C GLY A 155 -2.65 11.79 -9.57
N VAL A 156 -1.41 12.23 -9.81
CA VAL A 156 -0.25 11.93 -8.96
C VAL A 156 0.48 13.23 -8.61
N TYR A 157 0.64 13.49 -7.32
CA TYR A 157 1.16 14.74 -6.79
C TYR A 157 2.35 14.48 -5.86
N LEU A 158 3.57 14.53 -6.40
CA LEU A 158 4.82 14.21 -5.68
C LEU A 158 5.70 15.46 -5.52
N HIS A 159 5.10 16.57 -5.08
CA HIS A 159 5.76 17.85 -4.97
C HIS A 159 6.79 17.90 -3.84
N ASN A 160 8.07 18.16 -4.16
CA ASN A 160 9.15 18.10 -3.16
C ASN A 160 9.23 16.75 -2.43
N ALA A 161 8.74 15.68 -3.05
CA ALA A 161 8.99 14.33 -2.56
C ALA A 161 10.46 13.94 -2.80
N THR A 162 11.03 13.18 -1.88
CA THR A 162 12.38 12.63 -1.98
C THR A 162 12.32 11.10 -2.01
N PHE A 163 13.07 10.49 -2.92
CA PHE A 163 13.18 9.03 -3.05
C PHE A 163 14.65 8.66 -2.98
N GLU A 164 15.09 8.09 -1.88
CA GLU A 164 16.50 7.76 -1.64
C GLU A 164 16.91 6.48 -2.36
N SER A 165 16.00 5.51 -2.45
CA SER A 165 16.26 4.17 -3.02
C SER A 165 15.62 3.93 -4.40
N GLY A 166 14.97 4.96 -4.97
CA GLY A 166 14.39 4.94 -6.31
C GLY A 166 12.94 4.48 -6.39
N ILE A 167 12.39 4.54 -7.61
CA ILE A 167 11.00 4.19 -7.94
C ILE A 167 10.98 3.29 -9.17
N ALA A 168 10.36 2.12 -9.07
CA ALA A 168 10.01 1.30 -10.23
C ALA A 168 8.60 1.67 -10.71
N ALA A 169 8.47 2.29 -11.88
CA ALA A 169 7.18 2.78 -12.40
C ALA A 169 6.92 2.34 -13.86
N ASN A 170 7.48 1.21 -14.27
CA ASN A 170 7.23 0.68 -15.61
C ASN A 170 5.78 0.20 -15.75
N GLY A 171 5.11 0.61 -16.83
CA GLY A 171 3.68 0.33 -17.01
C GLY A 171 2.77 1.10 -16.04
N PHE A 172 3.29 2.12 -15.35
CA PHE A 172 2.49 3.02 -14.51
C PHE A 172 1.58 3.91 -15.37
N GLU A 173 0.29 3.96 -15.04
CA GLU A 173 -0.71 4.72 -15.78
C GLU A 173 -1.38 5.78 -14.92
N VAL A 174 -1.52 6.99 -15.47
CA VAL A 174 -2.26 8.09 -14.86
C VAL A 174 -3.25 8.60 -15.88
N ALA A 175 -4.56 8.47 -15.60
CA ALA A 175 -5.59 8.92 -16.53
C ALA A 175 -5.68 10.45 -16.62
N SER A 176 -5.25 11.12 -15.55
CA SER A 176 -5.27 12.58 -15.40
C SER A 176 -3.85 13.17 -15.35
N LEU A 177 -3.69 14.35 -14.74
CA LEU A 177 -2.41 15.06 -14.63
C LEU A 177 -1.41 14.31 -13.72
N MET A 178 -0.17 14.17 -14.19
CA MET A 178 0.98 13.81 -13.36
C MET A 178 1.83 15.06 -13.12
N ARG A 179 2.13 15.39 -11.85
CA ARG A 179 2.96 16.54 -11.50
C ARG A 179 4.08 16.16 -10.53
N VAL A 180 5.30 16.15 -11.05
CA VAL A 180 6.52 15.88 -10.27
C VAL A 180 7.40 17.13 -10.27
N ARG A 181 7.85 17.56 -9.08
CA ARG A 181 8.84 18.64 -8.95
C ARG A 181 9.86 18.24 -7.90
N SER A 182 11.10 18.03 -8.35
CA SER A 182 12.24 17.79 -7.48
C SER A 182 12.78 19.12 -6.91
N ARG A 183 13.34 19.04 -5.70
CA ARG A 183 14.26 20.07 -5.22
C ARG A 183 15.64 19.83 -5.84
N PRO A 184 16.41 20.87 -6.19
CA PRO A 184 17.82 20.67 -6.55
C PRO A 184 18.57 20.06 -5.36
N LEU A 185 19.32 18.98 -5.60
CA LEU A 185 20.28 18.45 -4.64
C LEU A 185 21.33 19.53 -4.39
N VAL A 186 21.32 20.14 -3.20
CA VAL A 186 22.41 21.02 -2.75
C VAL A 186 23.54 20.09 -2.32
N ARG A 187 24.61 20.01 -3.12
CA ARG A 187 25.86 19.31 -2.78
C ARG A 187 26.70 20.13 -1.82
#